data_AF-A0AAN0UDX3-F1
#
_entry.id   AF-A0AAN0UDX3-F1
#
_cell.length_a   1.000
_cell.length_b   1.000
_cell.length_c   1.000
_cell.angle_alpha   90.00
_cell.angle_beta   90.00
_cell.angle_gamma   90.00
#
_symmetry.space_group_name_H-M   'P 1'
#
loop_
_entity.id
_entity.type
_entity.pdbx_description
1 polymer ?
#
loop_
_entity_poly.entity_id
_entity_poly.type
_entity_poly.pdbx_seq_one_letter_code
_entity_poly.pdbx_strand_id
1 'polypeptide(L)'
;MSLHVKPLTSEGKIRVENILQQAAKDIKFRELLTENPKEALKNSGLTEEEISVISTMRRVALEEWGIDVRPFRGFLRDNGFKITEIMKLEEIA
;
A
#
# COMPACT_ATOMS: atom_id res chain seq x y z
N MET A 1 16.26 -6.04 2.95
CA MET A 1 16.08 -4.95 3.94
C MET A 1 14.77 -5.16 4.67
N SER A 2 14.79 -5.31 6.00
CA SER A 2 13.58 -5.31 6.83
C SER A 2 13.14 -3.87 7.00
N LEU A 3 11.97 -3.51 6.45
CA LEU A 3 11.33 -2.23 6.70
C LEU A 3 10.98 -2.21 8.20
N HIS A 4 11.68 -1.41 9.00
CA HIS A 4 11.27 -1.16 10.38
C HIS A 4 10.07 -0.23 10.31
N VAL A 5 8.87 -0.80 10.37
CA VAL A 5 7.63 -0.03 10.26
C VAL A 5 7.24 0.49 11.62
N LYS A 6 7.21 1.81 11.80
CA LYS A 6 6.67 2.38 13.05
C LYS A 6 5.19 2.02 13.18
N PRO A 7 4.69 1.70 14.39
CA PRO A 7 3.27 1.45 14.60
C PRO A 7 2.44 2.66 14.16
N LEU A 8 1.34 2.41 13.43
CA LEU A 8 0.39 3.48 13.08
C LEU A 8 -0.25 4.07 14.33
N THR A 9 -0.52 5.38 14.28
CA THR A 9 -1.47 5.98 15.21
C THR A 9 -2.88 5.46 14.93
N SER A 10 -3.81 5.58 15.88
CA SER A 10 -5.21 5.17 15.67
C SER A 10 -5.85 5.89 14.47
N GLU A 11 -5.51 7.16 14.24
CA GLU A 11 -5.97 7.91 13.08
C GLU A 11 -5.32 7.42 11.78
N GLY A 12 -4.01 7.13 11.79
CA GLY A 12 -3.29 6.58 10.65
C GLY A 12 -3.92 5.25 10.21
N LYS A 13 -4.23 4.38 11.16
CA LYS A 13 -4.92 3.10 10.89
C LYS A 13 -6.23 3.29 10.14
N ILE A 14 -7.08 4.21 10.59
CA ILE A 14 -8.37 4.52 9.94
C ILE A 14 -8.14 5.01 8.50
N ARG A 15 -7.14 5.87 8.27
CA ARG A 15 -6.82 6.37 6.92
C ARG A 15 -6.38 5.24 6.01
N VAL A 16 -5.48 4.36 6.47
CA VAL A 16 -5.01 3.22 5.67
C VAL A 16 -6.16 2.25 5.37
N GLU A 17 -7.01 1.94 6.34
CA GLU A 17 -8.19 1.10 6.12
C GLU A 17 -9.14 1.70 5.08
N ASN A 18 -9.40 3.02 5.14
CA ASN A 18 -10.22 3.70 4.14
C ASN A 18 -9.61 3.66 2.73
N ILE A 19 -8.29 3.81 2.62
CA ILE A 19 -7.56 3.72 1.34
C ILE A 19 -7.67 2.31 0.76
N LEU A 20 -7.50 1.28 1.59
CA LEU A 20 -7.64 -0.12 1.16
C LEU A 20 -9.08 -0.43 0.75
N GLN A 21 -10.08 0.09 1.47
CA GLN A 21 -11.47 -0.03 1.07
C GLN A 21 -11.78 0.67 -0.25
N GLN A 22 -11.23 1.87 -0.46
CA GLN A 22 -11.37 2.60 -1.71
C GLN A 22 -10.72 1.84 -2.86
N ALA A 23 -9.49 1.36 -2.70
CA ALA A 23 -8.80 0.55 -3.70
C ALA A 23 -9.48 -0.78 -4.00
N ALA A 24 -10.20 -1.37 -3.03
CA ALA A 24 -11.00 -2.56 -3.28
C ALA A 24 -12.23 -2.26 -4.15
N LYS A 25 -12.87 -1.10 -3.96
CA LYS A 25 -14.14 -0.72 -4.60
C LYS A 25 -13.99 0.04 -5.92
N ASP A 26 -12.97 0.90 -6.03
CA ASP A 26 -12.73 1.78 -7.18
C ASP A 26 -11.55 1.27 -8.00
N ILE A 27 -11.86 0.77 -9.21
CA ILE A 27 -10.88 0.22 -10.15
C ILE A 27 -9.88 1.30 -10.59
N LYS A 28 -10.35 2.53 -10.86
CA LYS A 28 -9.50 3.61 -11.36
C LYS A 28 -8.52 4.07 -10.29
N PHE A 29 -9.01 4.19 -9.05
CA PHE A 29 -8.14 4.51 -7.92
C PHE A 29 -7.10 3.42 -7.69
N ARG A 30 -7.49 2.14 -7.82
CA ARG A 30 -6.57 1.00 -7.72
C ARG A 30 -5.51 1.01 -8.81
N GLU A 31 -5.87 1.24 -10.06
CA GLU A 31 -4.93 1.36 -11.17
C GLU A 31 -3.93 2.49 -10.89
N LEU A 32 -4.43 3.67 -10.49
CA LEU A 32 -3.58 4.81 -10.12
C LEU A 32 -2.69 4.50 -8.91
N LEU A 33 -3.18 3.81 -7.89
CA LEU A 33 -2.40 3.42 -6.71
C LEU A 33 -1.27 2.46 -7.07
N THR A 34 -1.50 1.60 -8.07
CA THR A 34 -0.53 0.63 -8.56
C THR A 34 0.49 1.24 -9.54
N GLU A 35 0.07 2.20 -10.37
CA GLU A 35 0.93 2.86 -11.38
C GLU A 35 1.68 4.07 -10.83
N ASN A 36 1.01 4.90 -10.02
CA ASN A 36 1.56 6.11 -9.43
C ASN A 36 1.06 6.30 -7.98
N PRO A 37 1.57 5.52 -7.01
CA PRO A 37 1.13 5.56 -5.62
C PRO A 37 1.32 6.94 -4.97
N LYS A 38 2.36 7.70 -5.35
CA LYS A 38 2.58 9.05 -4.83
C LYS A 38 1.44 9.99 -5.22
N GLU A 39 0.97 9.90 -6.45
CA GLU A 39 -0.15 10.71 -6.92
C GLU A 39 -1.48 10.23 -6.34
N ALA A 40 -1.72 8.92 -6.28
CA ALA A 40 -2.93 8.35 -5.68
C ALA A 40 -3.09 8.77 -4.21
N LEU A 41 -1.97 8.86 -3.48
CA LEU A 41 -1.95 9.12 -2.04
C LEU A 41 -1.67 10.59 -1.69
N LYS A 42 -1.55 11.51 -2.67
CA LYS A 42 -1.15 12.90 -2.43
C LYS A 42 -2.02 13.66 -1.43
N ASN A 43 -3.32 13.33 -1.36
CA ASN A 43 -4.30 13.97 -0.48
C ASN A 43 -4.70 13.08 0.71
N SER A 44 -4.01 11.96 0.93
CA SER A 44 -4.37 11.00 1.98
C SER A 44 -4.01 11.44 3.40
N GLY A 45 -3.15 12.46 3.53
CA GLY A 45 -2.60 12.88 4.83
C GLY A 45 -1.69 11.83 5.47
N LEU A 46 -1.19 10.88 4.68
CA LEU A 46 -0.17 9.92 5.08
C LEU A 46 1.23 10.54 4.96
N THR A 47 2.11 10.08 5.83
CA THR A 47 3.55 10.35 5.78
C THR A 47 4.22 9.58 4.63
N GLU A 48 5.42 9.99 4.25
CA GLU A 48 6.19 9.31 3.19
C GLU A 48 6.49 7.84 3.54
N GLU A 49 6.74 7.55 4.83
CA GLU A 49 6.94 6.18 5.31
C GLU A 49 5.67 5.34 5.11
N GLU A 50 4.51 5.90 5.44
CA GLU A 50 3.23 5.21 5.28
C GLU A 50 2.88 4.97 3.81
N ILE A 51 3.13 5.96 2.95
CA ILE A 51 2.98 5.88 1.49
C ILE A 51 3.89 4.78 0.93
N SER A 52 5.13 4.67 1.42
CA SER A 52 6.07 3.63 0.99
C SER A 52 5.53 2.23 1.32
N VAL A 53 5.00 2.03 2.52
CA VAL A 53 4.45 0.72 2.91
C VAL A 53 3.17 0.38 2.12
N ILE A 54 2.25 1.33 1.97
CA ILE A 54 1.02 1.10 1.18
C ILE A 54 1.34 0.85 -0.28
N SER A 55 2.30 1.58 -0.85
CA SER A 55 2.71 1.38 -2.24
C SER A 55 3.23 -0.04 -2.46
N THR A 56 3.93 -0.62 -1.47
CA THR A 56 4.36 -2.02 -1.53
C THR A 56 3.25 -3.05 -1.44
N MET A 57 2.06 -2.65 -0.97
CA MET A 57 0.91 -3.53 -0.70
C MET A 57 1.30 -4.82 0.06
N ARG A 58 2.37 -4.73 0.87
CA ARG A 58 2.93 -5.89 1.58
C ARG A 58 2.01 -6.25 2.73
N ARG A 59 1.37 -7.40 2.58
CA ARG A 59 0.46 -7.96 3.58
C ARG A 59 1.06 -7.97 4.99
N VAL A 60 2.30 -8.43 5.13
CA VAL A 60 2.97 -8.55 6.44
C VAL A 60 3.08 -7.18 7.12
N ALA A 61 3.45 -6.13 6.39
CA ALA A 61 3.58 -4.79 6.95
C ALA A 61 2.22 -4.19 7.38
N LEU A 62 1.15 -4.48 6.62
CA LEU A 62 -0.21 -4.07 7.00
C LEU A 62 -0.72 -4.83 8.24
N GLU A 63 -0.42 -6.13 8.35
CA GLU A 63 -0.77 -6.94 9.51
C GLU A 63 0.01 -6.50 10.77
N GLU A 64 1.29 -6.11 10.63
CA GLU A 64 2.11 -5.55 11.71
C GLU A 64 1.55 -4.20 12.22
N TRP A 65 0.88 -3.44 11.36
CA TRP A 65 0.09 -2.26 11.75
C TRP A 65 -1.28 -2.57 12.35
N GLY A 66 -1.61 -3.85 12.51
CA GLY A 66 -2.88 -4.30 13.06
C GLY A 66 -4.07 -4.08 12.13
N ILE A 67 -3.85 -3.90 10.84
CA ILE A 67 -4.92 -3.77 9.84
C ILE A 67 -5.47 -5.15 9.51
N ASP A 68 -6.79 -5.27 9.51
CA ASP A 68 -7.44 -6.50 9.05
C ASP A 68 -7.39 -6.59 7.53
N VAL A 69 -6.41 -7.34 7.03
CA VAL A 69 -6.21 -7.56 5.60
C VAL A 69 -7.13 -8.63 5.00
N ARG A 70 -7.90 -9.36 5.82
CA ARG A 70 -8.76 -10.47 5.34
C ARG A 70 -9.73 -10.04 4.21
N PRO A 71 -10.40 -8.87 4.30
CA PRO A 71 -11.29 -8.39 3.24
C PRO A 71 -10.55 -8.05 1.94
N PHE A 72 -9.24 -7.77 2.03
CA PHE A 72 -8.43 -7.25 0.93
C PHE A 72 -7.48 -8.30 0.34
N ARG A 73 -7.56 -9.57 0.75
CA ARG A 73 -6.59 -10.61 0.36
C ARG A 73 -6.45 -10.79 -1.16
N GLY A 74 -7.55 -10.74 -1.90
CA GLY A 74 -7.53 -10.81 -3.37
C GLY A 74 -6.78 -9.61 -3.96
N PHE A 75 -7.19 -8.40 -3.57
CA PHE A 75 -6.55 -7.15 -3.95
C PHE A 75 -5.04 -7.12 -3.65
N LEU A 76 -4.63 -7.46 -2.42
CA LEU A 76 -3.24 -7.47 -2.00
C LEU A 76 -2.43 -8.54 -2.73
N ARG A 77 -3.02 -9.70 -3.05
CA ARG A 77 -2.35 -10.74 -3.84
C ARG A 77 -2.13 -10.29 -5.28
N ASP A 78 -3.12 -9.64 -5.88
CA ASP A 78 -3.08 -9.30 -7.30
C ASP A 78 -2.19 -8.05 -7.57
N ASN A 79 -1.94 -7.22 -6.55
CA ASN A 79 -1.13 -6.00 -6.68
C ASN A 79 0.19 -6.03 -5.88
N GLY A 80 0.31 -6.86 -4.83
CA GLY A 80 1.53 -6.96 -4.01
C GLY A 80 2.75 -7.55 -4.72
N PHE A 81 2.58 -8.12 -5.92
CA PHE A 81 3.70 -8.64 -6.73
C PHE A 81 4.29 -7.63 -7.71
N LYS A 82 3.61 -6.51 -8.01
CA LYS A 82 4.06 -5.56 -9.05
C LYS A 82 5.32 -4.77 -8.71
N ILE A 83 5.72 -4.71 -7.44
CA ILE A 83 6.97 -4.04 -7.02
C ILE A 83 8.21 -4.92 -7.19
N THR A 84 8.07 -6.24 -7.30
CA THR A 84 9.20 -7.13 -7.53
C THR A 84 9.72 -7.10 -8.97
N GLU A 85 8.86 -6.74 -9.94
CA GLU A 85 9.26 -6.64 -11.36
C GLU A 85 9.77 -5.25 -11.72
N ILE A 86 9.18 -4.18 -11.18
CA ILE A 86 9.62 -2.80 -11.45
C ILE A 86 11.04 -2.55 -10.88
N MET A 87 11.34 -3.05 -9.66
CA MET A 87 12.69 -2.92 -9.09
C MET A 87 13.76 -3.75 -9.83
N LYS A 88 13.37 -4.84 -10.51
CA LYS A 88 14.31 -5.62 -11.34
C LYS A 88 14.62 -4.94 -12.67
N LEU A 89 13.73 -4.08 -13.18
CA LEU A 89 13.93 -3.38 -14.44
C LEU A 89 14.87 -2.18 -14.31
N GLU A 90 14.96 -1.54 -13.13
CA GLU A 90 15.88 -0.43 -12.89
C GLU A 90 17.33 -0.87 -12.57
N GLU A 91 17.58 -2.14 -12.22
CA GLU A 91 18.96 -2.66 -12.02
C GLU A 91 19.65 -3.11 -13.33
N ILE A 92 18.95 -3.09 -14.47
CA ILE A 92 19.46 -3.58 -15.77
C ILE A 92 19.50 -2.44 -16.83
N ALA A 93 19.14 -1.21 -16.46
CA ALA A 93 19.14 -0.04 -17.37
C ALA A 93 20.37 0.86 -17.16
#